data_AF-A0A975B672-F1
#
_entry.id   AF-A0A975B672-F1
#
_cell.length_a   1.000
_cell.length_b   1.000
_cell.length_c   1.000
_cell.angle_alpha   90.00
_cell.angle_beta   90.00
_cell.angle_gamma   90.00
#
_symmetry.space_group_name_H-M   'P 1'
#
loop_
_entity.id
_entity.type
_entity.pdbx_description
1 polymer ?
#
loop_
_entity_poly.entity_id
_entity_poly.type
_entity_poly.pdbx_seq_one_letter_code
_entity_poly.pdbx_strand_id
1 'polypeptide(L)'
;MRIWDINPGYLNRQSLLGEHRELHGIVSIITNNKKGYSAHPETLRWTGYVWALKKRHDLLASEMSLRGYKDKSPVNIISKKKLWPDIYIDKPFQQFKILESKYKNREQGRIPLPLNVEQLWNQHKYSALARGVNLCNKLDKYDFSGLSDLLIKCLRIPPAHEELTIVIQQMWRHVSPFPCPLKKGKISWSLSRIFKEIQKKALENKDSFLVSSTVLSDLDIFI
;
A
#
# COMPACT_ATOMS: atom_id res chain seq x y z
N MET A 1 -1.86 -20.59 -0.86
CA MET A 1 -2.22 -19.26 -0.30
C MET A 1 -1.02 -18.35 -0.36
N ARG A 2 -1.18 -17.04 -0.63
CA ARG A 2 -0.07 -16.06 -0.61
C ARG A 2 -0.58 -14.69 -0.19
N ILE A 3 0.13 -14.03 0.72
CA ILE A 3 -0.08 -12.65 1.11
C ILE A 3 1.20 -11.88 0.80
N TRP A 4 1.11 -10.88 -0.07
CA TRP A 4 2.26 -10.08 -0.47
C TRP A 4 2.56 -9.04 0.61
N ASP A 5 3.83 -8.78 0.88
CA ASP A 5 4.25 -7.71 1.79
C ASP A 5 4.39 -6.37 1.06
N ILE A 6 4.64 -6.41 -0.26
CA ILE A 6 4.72 -5.22 -1.13
C ILE A 6 3.35 -4.56 -1.33
N ASN A 7 3.37 -3.27 -1.67
CA ASN A 7 2.15 -2.47 -1.83
C ASN A 7 1.22 -3.08 -2.91
N PRO A 8 -0.12 -3.15 -2.67
CA PRO A 8 -1.07 -3.70 -3.65
C PRO A 8 -1.05 -3.03 -5.02
N GLY A 9 -0.57 -1.79 -5.13
CA GLY A 9 -0.37 -1.06 -6.39
C GLY A 9 0.46 -1.82 -7.41
N TYR A 10 1.41 -2.65 -6.96
CA TYR A 10 2.24 -3.50 -7.82
C TYR A 10 1.52 -4.74 -8.35
N LEU A 11 0.42 -5.14 -7.71
CA LEU A 11 -0.29 -6.36 -8.06
C LEU A 11 -1.18 -6.09 -9.27
N ASN A 12 -1.08 -6.92 -10.30
CA ASN A 12 -2.06 -6.92 -11.38
C ASN A 12 -3.44 -7.39 -10.91
N ARG A 13 -4.47 -7.22 -11.74
CA ARG A 13 -5.86 -7.57 -11.39
C ARG A 13 -5.99 -8.97 -10.78
N GLN A 14 -5.41 -9.98 -11.42
CA GLN A 14 -5.53 -11.37 -10.97
C GLN A 14 -4.83 -11.58 -9.61
N SER A 15 -3.68 -10.96 -9.40
CA SER A 15 -2.92 -11.10 -8.15
C SER A 15 -3.56 -10.34 -7.00
N LEU A 16 -4.12 -9.15 -7.27
CA LEU A 16 -4.86 -8.33 -6.31
C LEU A 16 -6.11 -9.06 -5.80
N LEU A 17 -6.97 -9.51 -6.72
CA LEU A 17 -8.20 -10.23 -6.38
C LEU A 17 -7.90 -11.61 -5.77
N GLY A 18 -6.83 -12.25 -6.25
CA GLY A 18 -6.33 -13.51 -5.69
C GLY A 18 -5.92 -13.35 -4.23
N GLU A 19 -5.04 -12.39 -3.93
CA GLU A 19 -4.61 -12.13 -2.55
C GLU A 19 -5.78 -11.77 -1.64
N HIS A 20 -6.70 -10.92 -2.10
CA HIS A 20 -7.91 -10.57 -1.34
C HIS A 20 -8.70 -11.82 -0.91
N ARG A 21 -8.91 -12.77 -1.84
CA ARG A 21 -9.58 -14.04 -1.54
C ARG A 21 -8.78 -14.91 -0.58
N GLU A 22 -7.47 -15.05 -0.81
CA GLU A 22 -6.60 -15.87 0.05
C GLU A 22 -6.53 -15.31 1.48
N LEU A 23 -6.52 -13.98 1.64
CA LEU A 23 -6.57 -13.30 2.93
C LEU A 23 -7.83 -13.68 3.70
N HIS A 24 -9.00 -13.67 3.06
CA HIS A 24 -10.23 -14.15 3.70
C HIS A 24 -10.16 -15.63 4.10
N GLY A 25 -9.48 -16.46 3.30
CA GLY A 25 -9.20 -17.85 3.64
C GLY A 25 -8.41 -17.95 4.94
N ILE A 26 -7.29 -17.22 5.06
CA ILE A 26 -6.46 -17.19 6.28
C ILE A 26 -7.26 -16.68 7.47
N VAL A 27 -7.98 -15.58 7.30
CA VAL A 27 -8.86 -15.01 8.31
C VAL A 27 -9.84 -16.07 8.81
N SER A 28 -10.55 -16.75 7.91
CA SER A 28 -11.53 -17.78 8.30
C SER A 28 -10.90 -18.97 9.00
N ILE A 29 -9.69 -19.38 8.62
CA ILE A 29 -8.97 -20.47 9.28
C ILE A 29 -8.64 -20.07 10.73
N ILE A 30 -8.08 -18.87 10.92
CA ILE A 30 -7.68 -18.37 12.23
C ILE A 30 -8.89 -18.11 13.14
N THR A 31 -9.94 -17.45 12.65
CA THR A 31 -11.10 -17.10 13.49
C THR A 31 -11.95 -18.30 13.87
N ASN A 32 -12.05 -19.29 12.98
CA ASN A 32 -12.94 -20.44 13.18
C ASN A 32 -12.17 -21.71 13.55
N ASN A 33 -10.86 -21.60 13.84
CA ASN A 33 -9.97 -22.69 14.21
C ASN A 33 -10.06 -23.91 13.25
N LYS A 34 -10.10 -23.65 11.93
CA LYS A 34 -10.24 -24.72 10.93
C LYS A 34 -8.95 -25.53 10.82
N LYS A 35 -9.06 -26.84 10.60
CA LYS A 35 -7.89 -27.74 10.41
C LYS A 35 -7.31 -27.71 8.99
N GLY A 36 -8.14 -27.50 7.97
CA GLY A 36 -7.67 -27.44 6.59
C GLY A 36 -6.79 -26.21 6.35
N TYR A 37 -5.61 -26.41 5.75
CA TYR A 37 -4.62 -25.34 5.47
C TYR A 37 -4.10 -24.57 6.70
N SER A 38 -4.37 -25.03 7.93
CA SER A 38 -3.85 -24.40 9.15
C SER A 38 -2.32 -24.47 9.24
N ALA A 39 -1.74 -25.56 8.74
CA ALA A 39 -0.30 -25.76 8.66
C ALA A 39 0.36 -25.10 7.43
N HIS A 40 -0.40 -24.39 6.59
CA HIS A 40 0.18 -23.69 5.44
C HIS A 40 1.13 -22.56 5.94
N PRO A 41 2.31 -22.36 5.33
CA PRO A 41 3.30 -21.38 5.81
C PRO A 41 2.73 -19.96 5.99
N GLU A 42 1.90 -19.49 5.05
CA GLU A 42 1.19 -18.21 5.22
C GLU A 42 0.24 -18.21 6.44
N THR A 43 -0.59 -19.23 6.61
CA THR A 43 -1.50 -19.30 7.75
C THR A 43 -0.73 -19.26 9.08
N LEU A 44 0.37 -20.02 9.17
CA LEU A 44 1.25 -20.02 10.33
C LEU A 44 1.87 -18.64 10.57
N ARG A 45 2.39 -17.99 9.53
CA ARG A 45 2.99 -16.65 9.60
C ARG A 45 2.04 -15.60 10.17
N TRP A 46 0.75 -15.67 9.81
CA TRP A 46 -0.26 -14.69 10.21
C TRP A 46 -1.00 -15.05 11.50
N THR A 47 -0.79 -16.24 12.05
CA THR A 47 -1.37 -16.66 13.33
C THR A 47 -0.94 -15.68 14.44
N GLY A 48 -1.91 -15.12 15.16
CA GLY A 48 -1.66 -14.12 16.21
C GLY A 48 -1.49 -12.67 15.73
N TYR A 49 -1.57 -12.41 14.41
CA TYR A 49 -1.38 -11.09 13.80
C TYR A 49 -2.65 -10.57 13.10
N VAL A 50 -3.83 -10.83 13.67
CA VAL A 50 -5.12 -10.50 13.04
C VAL A 50 -5.35 -8.99 12.81
N TRP A 51 -4.73 -8.12 13.62
CA TRP A 51 -4.75 -6.67 13.37
C TRP A 51 -4.05 -6.32 12.05
N ALA A 52 -2.90 -6.94 11.79
CA ALA A 52 -2.16 -6.74 10.56
C ALA A 52 -2.87 -7.36 9.35
N LEU A 53 -3.57 -8.49 9.51
CA LEU A 53 -4.45 -9.03 8.46
C LEU A 53 -5.54 -8.03 8.08
N LYS A 54 -6.19 -7.41 9.07
CA LYS A 54 -7.17 -6.34 8.81
C LYS A 54 -6.51 -5.17 8.06
N LYS A 55 -5.34 -4.72 8.49
CA LYS A 55 -4.63 -3.62 7.80
C LYS A 55 -4.22 -3.98 6.38
N ARG A 56 -3.77 -5.21 6.13
CA ARG A 56 -3.48 -5.69 4.78
C ARG A 56 -4.75 -5.73 3.93
N HIS A 57 -5.87 -6.19 4.49
CA HIS A 57 -7.17 -6.14 3.82
C HIS A 57 -7.56 -4.72 3.46
N ASP A 58 -7.48 -3.77 4.39
CA ASP A 58 -7.82 -2.36 4.15
C ASP A 58 -6.97 -1.79 2.99
N LEU A 59 -5.69 -2.13 2.89
CA LEU A 59 -4.81 -1.74 1.77
C LEU A 59 -5.25 -2.35 0.42
N LEU A 60 -5.62 -3.64 0.41
CA LEU A 60 -6.14 -4.30 -0.79
C LEU A 60 -7.45 -3.66 -1.24
N ALA A 61 -8.37 -3.42 -0.30
CA ALA A 61 -9.66 -2.78 -0.56
C ALA A 61 -9.49 -1.34 -1.06
N SER A 62 -8.53 -0.58 -0.53
CA SER A 62 -8.22 0.76 -1.03
C SER A 62 -7.69 0.74 -2.46
N GLU A 63 -6.73 -0.14 -2.78
CA GLU A 63 -6.24 -0.29 -4.15
C GLU A 63 -7.34 -0.78 -5.09
N MET A 64 -8.21 -1.66 -4.62
CA MET A 64 -9.39 -2.11 -5.36
C MET A 64 -10.33 -0.95 -5.67
N SER A 65 -10.65 -0.13 -4.68
CA SER A 65 -11.48 1.08 -4.83
C SER A 65 -10.89 2.08 -5.82
N LEU A 66 -9.57 2.34 -5.72
CA LEU A 66 -8.84 3.21 -6.64
C LEU A 66 -8.92 2.73 -8.09
N ARG A 67 -9.03 1.41 -8.31
CA ARG A 67 -9.21 0.79 -9.64
C ARG A 67 -10.67 0.57 -10.04
N GLY A 68 -11.63 1.11 -9.28
CA GLY A 68 -13.07 1.01 -9.57
C GLY A 68 -13.75 -0.28 -9.11
N TYR A 69 -13.09 -1.13 -8.34
CA TYR A 69 -13.71 -2.29 -7.70
C TYR A 69 -14.35 -1.90 -6.37
N LYS A 70 -15.53 -2.47 -6.09
CA LYS A 70 -16.19 -2.29 -4.80
C LYS A 70 -15.98 -3.54 -3.93
N ASP A 71 -15.20 -3.39 -2.86
CA ASP A 71 -15.18 -4.39 -1.79
C ASP A 71 -16.53 -4.42 -1.06
N LYS A 72 -17.01 -5.63 -0.76
CA LYS A 72 -18.28 -5.91 -0.07
C LYS A 72 -18.11 -6.88 1.09
N SER A 73 -16.87 -7.25 1.43
CA SER A 73 -16.54 -8.24 2.46
C SER A 73 -15.52 -7.69 3.44
N PRO A 74 -15.84 -6.66 4.23
CA PRO A 74 -14.89 -6.08 5.17
C PRO A 74 -14.44 -7.10 6.23
N VAL A 75 -13.15 -7.08 6.59
CA VAL A 75 -12.60 -7.88 7.70
C VAL A 75 -12.85 -7.16 9.03
N ASN A 76 -13.89 -7.59 9.75
CA ASN A 76 -14.32 -7.01 11.03
C ASN A 76 -13.72 -7.75 12.23
N ILE A 77 -12.39 -7.77 12.35
CA ILE A 77 -11.69 -8.43 13.46
C ILE A 77 -11.02 -7.38 14.35
N ILE A 78 -11.23 -7.50 15.66
CA ILE A 78 -10.65 -6.61 16.67
C ILE A 78 -9.44 -7.31 17.29
N SER A 79 -8.31 -6.59 17.35
CA SER A 79 -7.16 -7.01 18.15
C SER A 79 -6.50 -5.79 18.79
N LYS A 80 -6.11 -5.96 20.05
CA LYS A 80 -5.36 -4.96 20.81
C LYS A 80 -3.88 -4.91 20.39
N LYS A 81 -3.35 -6.01 19.86
CA LYS A 81 -1.93 -6.16 19.47
C LYS A 81 -1.74 -5.63 18.05
N LYS A 82 -1.12 -4.45 17.94
CA LYS A 82 -0.83 -3.77 16.66
C LYS A 82 0.53 -4.19 16.09
N LEU A 83 0.70 -5.49 15.85
CA LEU A 83 1.97 -6.04 15.34
C LEU A 83 1.76 -6.66 13.95
N TRP A 84 2.80 -6.52 13.13
CA TRP A 84 2.96 -7.25 11.87
C TRP A 84 3.83 -8.49 12.12
N PRO A 85 3.72 -9.54 11.28
CA PRO A 85 4.73 -10.60 11.28
C PRO A 85 6.11 -10.03 10.90
N ASP A 86 7.13 -10.39 11.68
CA ASP A 86 8.52 -9.95 11.43
C ASP A 86 9.23 -10.83 10.40
N ILE A 87 8.72 -12.04 10.18
CA ILE A 87 9.26 -12.97 9.20
C ILE A 87 8.58 -12.79 7.83
N TYR A 88 9.38 -12.92 6.79
CA TYR A 88 8.92 -13.00 5.41
C TYR A 88 9.05 -14.45 4.92
N ILE A 89 8.08 -14.93 4.15
CA ILE A 89 8.26 -16.17 3.37
C ILE A 89 9.23 -15.89 2.22
N ASP A 90 8.93 -14.84 1.44
CA ASP A 90 9.83 -14.27 0.44
C ASP A 90 10.14 -12.83 0.87
N LYS A 91 11.41 -12.44 0.95
CA LYS A 91 11.79 -11.06 1.25
C LYS A 91 11.21 -10.10 0.19
N PRO A 92 10.92 -8.83 0.53
CA PRO A 92 10.39 -7.83 -0.40
C PRO A 92 11.03 -7.80 -1.80
N PHE A 93 12.36 -7.80 -1.91
CA PHE A 93 13.02 -7.79 -3.22
C PHE A 93 12.76 -9.08 -4.03
N GLN A 94 12.62 -10.23 -3.36
CA GLN A 94 12.28 -11.49 -3.99
C GLN A 94 10.83 -11.46 -4.48
N GLN A 95 9.92 -10.82 -3.74
CA GLN A 95 8.53 -10.64 -4.17
C GLN A 95 8.43 -9.86 -5.49
N PHE A 96 9.23 -8.80 -5.68
CA PHE A 96 9.31 -8.10 -6.96
C PHE A 96 9.78 -9.02 -8.10
N LYS A 97 10.82 -9.84 -7.90
CA LYS A 97 11.31 -10.81 -8.89
C LYS A 97 10.27 -11.89 -9.25
N ILE A 98 9.50 -12.36 -8.26
CA ILE A 98 8.42 -13.32 -8.47
C ILE A 98 7.32 -12.68 -9.34
N LEU A 99 6.95 -11.43 -9.05
CA LEU A 99 5.97 -10.70 -9.85
C LEU A 99 6.46 -10.45 -11.27
N GLU A 100 7.73 -10.06 -11.44
CA GLU A 100 8.34 -9.86 -12.76
C GLU A 100 8.22 -11.12 -13.61
N SER A 101 8.60 -12.27 -13.05
CA SER A 101 8.46 -13.57 -13.72
C SER A 101 7.00 -13.89 -14.05
N LYS A 102 6.08 -13.61 -13.13
CA LYS A 102 4.63 -13.87 -13.30
C LYS A 102 4.01 -12.95 -14.36
N TYR A 103 4.54 -11.75 -14.55
CA TYR A 103 3.96 -10.70 -15.38
C TYR A 103 4.64 -10.55 -16.75
N LYS A 104 5.67 -11.34 -17.07
CA LYS A 104 6.40 -11.27 -18.34
C LYS A 104 5.51 -11.13 -19.59
N ASN A 105 4.37 -11.82 -19.63
CA ASN A 105 3.39 -11.77 -20.73
C ASN A 105 1.97 -11.41 -20.23
N ARG A 106 1.87 -10.62 -19.16
CA ARG A 106 0.59 -10.23 -18.56
C ARG A 106 0.58 -8.74 -18.26
N GLU A 107 -0.61 -8.19 -18.12
CA GLU A 107 -0.78 -6.85 -17.58
C GLU A 107 -0.13 -6.75 -16.19
N GLN A 108 0.57 -5.64 -15.95
CA GLN A 108 1.17 -5.32 -14.65
C GLN A 108 0.13 -4.73 -13.68
N GLY A 109 0.57 -4.37 -12.46
CA GLY A 109 -0.22 -3.56 -11.56
C GLY A 109 -0.40 -2.12 -12.08
N ARG A 110 -1.18 -1.32 -11.34
CA ARG A 110 -1.27 0.13 -11.58
C ARG A 110 0.11 0.78 -11.52
N ILE A 111 0.92 0.32 -10.56
CA ILE A 111 2.31 0.72 -10.42
C ILE A 111 3.18 -0.30 -11.15
N PRO A 112 3.99 0.11 -12.13
CA PRO A 112 4.92 -0.80 -12.79
C PRO A 112 5.98 -1.28 -11.81
N LEU A 113 6.47 -2.50 -11.99
CA LEU A 113 7.54 -3.03 -11.15
C LEU A 113 8.81 -2.16 -11.32
N PRO A 114 9.45 -1.72 -10.22
CA PRO A 114 10.59 -0.81 -10.32
C PRO A 114 11.81 -1.56 -10.86
N LEU A 115 12.48 -0.95 -11.83
CA LEU A 115 13.66 -1.52 -12.49
C LEU A 115 14.95 -1.24 -11.71
N ASN A 116 14.95 -0.22 -10.86
CA ASN A 116 16.11 0.22 -10.10
C ASN A 116 15.71 0.90 -8.78
N VAL A 117 16.72 1.23 -7.97
CA VAL A 117 16.59 1.87 -6.65
C VAL A 117 15.86 3.22 -6.75
N GLU A 118 16.16 4.01 -7.77
CA GLU A 118 15.57 5.34 -7.96
C GLU A 118 14.07 5.25 -8.25
N GLN A 119 13.66 4.36 -9.15
CA GLN A 119 12.25 4.11 -9.45
C GLN A 119 11.52 3.59 -8.21
N LEU A 120 12.13 2.65 -7.48
CA LEU A 120 11.55 2.13 -6.23
C LEU A 120 11.31 3.26 -5.22
N TRP A 121 12.29 4.15 -5.03
CA TRP A 121 12.15 5.31 -4.15
C TRP A 121 11.06 6.27 -4.65
N ASN A 122 11.08 6.65 -5.92
CA ASN A 122 10.14 7.61 -6.50
C ASN A 122 8.69 7.14 -6.32
N GLN A 123 8.41 5.86 -6.54
CA GLN A 123 7.10 5.26 -6.33
C GLN A 123 6.64 5.27 -4.85
N HIS A 124 7.58 5.27 -3.90
CA HIS A 124 7.29 5.27 -2.45
C HIS A 124 7.47 6.64 -1.78
N LYS A 125 8.00 7.64 -2.49
CA LYS A 125 8.47 8.90 -1.93
C LYS A 125 7.45 9.56 -1.02
N TYR A 126 6.21 9.73 -1.47
CA TYR A 126 5.19 10.39 -0.65
C TYR A 126 4.70 9.56 0.54
N SER A 127 4.56 8.24 0.37
CA SER A 127 4.25 7.36 1.49
C SER A 127 5.35 7.37 2.56
N ALA A 128 6.62 7.45 2.16
CA ALA A 128 7.76 7.57 3.07
C ALA A 128 7.81 8.95 3.75
N LEU A 129 7.62 10.03 3.00
CA LEU A 129 7.59 11.40 3.54
C LEU A 129 6.47 11.60 4.55
N ALA A 130 5.29 10.99 4.33
CA ALA A 130 4.16 11.05 5.27
C ALA A 130 4.48 10.39 6.64
N ARG A 131 5.61 9.68 6.73
CA ARG A 131 6.11 8.99 7.92
C ARG A 131 7.47 9.56 8.37
N GLY A 132 7.83 10.74 7.89
CA GLY A 132 9.08 11.44 8.26
C GLY A 132 10.35 10.84 7.64
N VAL A 133 10.22 9.89 6.70
CA VAL A 133 11.38 9.26 6.05
C VAL A 133 11.74 10.03 4.78
N ASN A 134 12.90 10.71 4.80
CA ASN A 134 13.46 11.39 3.64
C ASN A 134 14.85 10.83 3.30
N LEU A 135 14.95 10.16 2.14
CA LEU A 135 16.16 9.48 1.70
C LEU A 135 16.81 10.11 0.46
N CYS A 136 16.31 11.25 -0.05
CA CYS A 136 16.77 11.81 -1.33
C CYS A 136 18.31 11.95 -1.42
N ASN A 137 18.99 12.29 -0.32
CA ASN A 137 20.45 12.50 -0.30
C ASN A 137 21.24 11.26 0.20
N LYS A 138 20.57 10.12 0.34
CA LYS A 138 21.14 8.89 0.92
C LYS A 138 20.84 7.64 0.08
N LEU A 139 20.22 7.78 -1.09
CA LEU A 139 19.84 6.63 -1.92
C LEU A 139 21.04 5.76 -2.35
N ASP A 140 22.19 6.37 -2.62
CA ASP A 140 23.42 5.67 -3.01
C ASP A 140 23.93 4.70 -1.93
N LYS A 141 23.44 4.82 -0.70
CA LYS A 141 23.79 3.91 0.41
C LYS A 141 22.98 2.62 0.43
N TYR A 142 21.99 2.49 -0.44
CA TYR A 142 21.07 1.35 -0.47
C TYR A 142 21.15 0.63 -1.81
N ASP A 143 21.29 -0.68 -1.74
CA ASP A 143 20.94 -1.53 -2.87
C ASP A 143 19.41 -1.73 -2.93
N PHE A 144 18.95 -2.36 -4.00
CA PHE A 144 17.51 -2.59 -4.20
C PHE A 144 16.91 -3.42 -3.06
N SER A 145 17.65 -4.39 -2.52
CA SER A 145 17.20 -5.24 -1.41
C SER A 145 17.00 -4.43 -0.13
N GLY A 146 18.03 -3.68 0.28
CA GLY A 146 18.01 -2.87 1.50
C GLY A 146 16.95 -1.77 1.44
N LEU A 147 16.80 -1.10 0.29
CA LEU A 147 15.75 -0.10 0.14
C LEU A 147 14.35 -0.73 0.19
N SER A 148 14.14 -1.88 -0.46
CA SER A 148 12.85 -2.59 -0.42
C SER A 148 12.45 -2.94 1.02
N ASP A 149 13.37 -3.50 1.81
CA ASP A 149 13.11 -3.86 3.21
C ASP A 149 12.77 -2.63 4.07
N LEU A 150 13.50 -1.53 3.88
CA LEU A 150 13.28 -0.30 4.62
C LEU A 150 11.91 0.32 4.29
N LEU A 151 11.54 0.38 3.01
CA LEU A 151 10.28 0.97 2.57
C LEU A 151 9.07 0.14 3.05
N ILE A 152 9.15 -1.19 3.01
CA ILE A 152 8.07 -2.06 3.50
C ILE A 152 7.85 -1.87 4.99
N LYS A 153 8.94 -1.82 5.77
CA LYS A 153 8.87 -1.54 7.21
C LYS A 153 8.29 -0.15 7.48
N CYS A 154 8.67 0.85 6.69
CA CYS A 154 8.10 2.19 6.75
C CYS A 154 6.58 2.16 6.55
N LEU A 155 6.09 1.55 5.47
CA LEU A 155 4.65 1.49 5.15
C LEU A 155 3.78 0.85 6.25
N ARG A 156 4.36 -0.03 7.08
CA ARG A 156 3.66 -0.68 8.21
C ARG A 156 3.38 0.26 9.39
N ILE A 157 4.02 1.43 9.42
CA ILE A 157 3.86 2.46 10.47
C ILE A 157 2.74 3.42 10.03
N PRO A 158 1.80 3.82 10.91
CA PRO A 158 0.85 4.89 10.57
C PRO A 158 1.56 6.23 10.33
N PRO A 159 1.14 7.04 9.34
CA PRO A 159 1.69 8.38 9.14
C PRO A 159 1.32 9.31 10.30
N ALA A 160 2.20 10.27 10.60
CA ALA A 160 1.90 11.34 11.53
C ALA A 160 1.03 12.41 10.85
N HIS A 161 0.15 13.06 11.62
CA HIS A 161 -0.88 13.95 11.05
C HIS A 161 -0.28 15.19 10.36
N GLU A 162 0.81 15.75 10.88
CA GLU A 162 1.46 16.94 10.33
C GLU A 162 2.12 16.64 8.96
N GLU A 163 2.86 15.55 8.89
CA GLU A 163 3.54 15.03 7.71
C GLU A 163 2.54 14.62 6.63
N LEU A 164 1.46 13.96 7.04
CA LEU A 164 0.34 13.63 6.16
C LEU A 164 -0.25 14.89 5.51
N THR A 165 -0.45 15.95 6.30
CA THR A 165 -0.97 17.23 5.80
C THR A 165 -0.02 17.87 4.79
N ILE A 166 1.27 17.89 5.09
CA ILE A 166 2.32 18.43 4.20
C ILE A 166 2.36 17.66 2.87
N VAL A 167 2.33 16.32 2.94
CA VAL A 167 2.35 15.46 1.74
C VAL A 167 1.11 15.68 0.90
N ILE A 168 -0.09 15.80 1.49
CA ILE A 168 -1.32 16.07 0.74
C ILE A 168 -1.27 17.45 0.05
N GLN A 169 -0.73 18.47 0.72
CA GLN A 169 -0.51 19.78 0.08
C GLN A 169 0.53 19.71 -1.05
N GLN A 170 1.56 18.88 -0.93
CA GLN A 170 2.52 18.62 -2.02
C GLN A 170 1.84 17.94 -3.20
N MET A 171 1.11 16.85 -2.96
CA MET A 171 0.38 16.12 -3.99
C MET A 171 -0.68 17.00 -4.68
N TRP A 172 -1.36 17.87 -3.95
CA TRP A 172 -2.33 18.81 -4.53
C TRP A 172 -1.69 19.72 -5.58
N ARG A 173 -0.46 20.21 -5.35
CA ARG A 173 0.28 21.06 -6.29
C ARG A 173 0.62 20.35 -7.60
N HIS A 174 0.67 19.02 -7.61
CA HIS A 174 0.85 18.25 -8.85
C HIS A 174 -0.41 18.23 -9.72
N VAL A 175 -1.58 18.18 -9.09
CA VAL A 175 -2.86 17.96 -9.81
C VAL A 175 -3.69 19.23 -9.99
N SER A 176 -3.32 20.33 -9.36
CA SER A 176 -4.09 21.57 -9.36
C SER A 176 -3.19 22.80 -9.36
N PRO A 177 -3.46 23.80 -10.23
CA PRO A 177 -2.77 25.09 -10.19
C PRO A 177 -3.29 25.99 -9.06
N PHE A 178 -4.43 25.66 -8.44
CA PHE A 178 -5.06 26.47 -7.41
C PHE A 178 -4.49 26.15 -6.01
N PRO A 179 -4.50 27.13 -5.09
CA PRO A 179 -4.13 26.88 -3.69
C PRO A 179 -4.89 25.69 -3.09
N CYS A 180 -4.20 24.89 -2.29
CA CYS A 180 -4.81 23.74 -1.62
C CYS A 180 -5.91 24.23 -0.66
N PRO A 181 -7.15 23.72 -0.74
CA PRO A 181 -8.27 24.15 0.11
C PRO A 181 -8.17 23.62 1.56
N LEU A 182 -6.97 23.26 1.98
CA LEU A 182 -6.61 22.71 3.28
C LEU A 182 -6.24 23.89 4.20
N LYS A 183 -7.26 24.42 4.89
CA LYS A 183 -7.21 25.56 5.82
C LYS A 183 -6.47 26.82 5.32
N LYS A 184 -7.27 27.73 4.73
CA LYS A 184 -7.37 29.17 5.09
C LYS A 184 -8.68 29.74 4.50
N GLY A 185 -9.68 30.06 5.34
CA GLY A 185 -10.92 30.77 4.94
C GLY A 185 -12.24 30.08 5.32
N LYS A 186 -13.38 30.66 4.87
CA LYS A 186 -14.77 30.23 5.18
C LYS A 186 -15.17 28.86 4.57
N ILE A 187 -14.43 28.36 3.58
CA ILE A 187 -14.67 27.06 2.94
C ILE A 187 -13.39 26.24 3.04
N SER A 188 -13.35 25.25 3.94
CA SER A 188 -12.23 24.31 4.09
C SER A 188 -12.70 22.89 3.79
N TRP A 189 -11.98 22.18 2.92
CA TRP A 189 -12.27 20.77 2.65
C TRP A 189 -11.60 19.89 3.72
N SER A 190 -12.24 18.75 4.03
CA SER A 190 -11.61 17.72 4.87
C SER A 190 -10.42 17.09 4.15
N LEU A 191 -9.50 16.52 4.93
CA LEU A 191 -8.35 15.78 4.41
C LEU A 191 -8.78 14.68 3.42
N SER A 192 -9.82 13.93 3.79
CA SER A 192 -10.44 12.89 2.97
C SER A 192 -10.99 13.42 1.65
N ARG A 193 -11.73 14.53 1.67
CA ARG A 193 -12.25 15.13 0.43
C ARG A 193 -11.12 15.58 -0.50
N ILE A 194 -10.09 16.20 0.03
CA ILE A 194 -8.93 16.66 -0.76
C ILE A 194 -8.20 15.45 -1.36
N PHE A 195 -7.97 14.41 -0.56
CA PHE A 195 -7.28 13.21 -1.01
C PHE A 195 -8.06 12.47 -2.11
N LYS A 196 -9.39 12.34 -1.97
CA LYS A 196 -10.24 11.77 -3.03
C LYS A 196 -10.18 12.59 -4.33
N GLU A 197 -10.17 13.93 -4.23
CA GLU A 197 -10.03 14.78 -5.40
C GLU A 197 -8.63 14.62 -6.04
N ILE A 198 -7.57 14.44 -5.25
CA ILE A 198 -6.23 14.15 -5.77
C ILE A 198 -6.22 12.81 -6.51
N GLN A 199 -6.75 11.74 -5.92
CA GLN A 199 -6.86 10.43 -6.57
C GLN A 199 -7.59 10.56 -7.92
N LYS A 200 -8.75 11.23 -7.92
CA LYS A 200 -9.55 11.45 -9.13
C LYS A 200 -8.74 12.19 -10.21
N LYS A 201 -8.19 13.37 -9.88
CA LYS A 201 -7.45 14.18 -10.85
C LYS A 201 -6.19 13.49 -11.36
N ALA A 202 -5.47 12.77 -10.50
CA ALA A 202 -4.28 12.01 -10.89
C ALA A 202 -4.64 10.94 -11.94
N LEU A 203 -5.74 10.21 -11.74
CA LEU A 203 -6.22 9.19 -12.67
C LEU A 203 -6.78 9.79 -13.97
N GLU A 204 -7.60 10.84 -13.90
CA GLU A 204 -8.20 11.51 -15.06
C GLU A 204 -7.12 12.14 -15.97
N ASN A 205 -6.13 12.81 -15.36
CA ASN A 205 -5.05 13.46 -16.09
C ASN A 205 -3.90 12.50 -16.45
N LYS A 206 -3.97 11.23 -16.00
CA LYS A 206 -2.89 10.24 -16.14
C LYS A 206 -1.54 10.78 -15.67
N ASP A 207 -1.52 11.47 -14.53
CA ASP A 207 -0.29 12.01 -13.93
C ASP A 207 0.68 10.85 -13.65
N SER A 208 1.74 10.73 -14.47
CA SER A 208 2.61 9.56 -14.45
C SER A 208 3.29 9.36 -13.10
N PHE A 209 3.57 10.45 -12.38
CA PHE A 209 4.22 10.42 -11.08
C PHE A 209 3.28 9.91 -9.99
N LEU A 210 2.07 10.49 -9.89
CA LEU A 210 1.11 10.09 -8.86
C LEU A 210 0.45 8.75 -9.16
N VAL A 211 0.11 8.47 -10.42
CA VAL A 211 -0.50 7.19 -10.82
C VAL A 211 0.44 6.02 -10.56
N SER A 212 1.75 6.21 -10.69
CA SER A 212 2.75 5.19 -10.31
C SER A 212 3.16 5.25 -8.83
N SER A 213 2.53 6.09 -8.00
CA SER A 213 2.86 6.18 -6.59
C SER A 213 2.02 5.24 -5.72
N THR A 214 2.67 4.64 -4.73
CA THR A 214 2.03 3.83 -3.67
C THR A 214 1.10 4.66 -2.79
N VAL A 215 1.34 5.98 -2.72
CA VAL A 215 0.62 6.91 -1.84
C VAL A 215 -0.88 6.91 -2.07
N LEU A 216 -1.32 6.72 -3.32
CA LEU A 216 -2.74 6.83 -3.69
C LEU A 216 -3.60 5.77 -3.02
N SER A 217 -3.09 4.59 -2.69
CA SER A 217 -3.84 3.55 -1.95
C SER A 217 -3.33 3.34 -0.52
N ASP A 218 -2.06 3.66 -0.26
CA ASP A 218 -1.48 3.56 1.08
C ASP A 218 -2.10 4.54 2.07
N LEU A 219 -2.21 5.83 1.73
CA LEU A 219 -2.67 6.83 2.70
C LEU A 219 -4.19 6.81 2.91
N ASP A 220 -4.94 6.24 1.98
CA ASP A 220 -6.41 6.18 2.02
C ASP A 220 -6.95 5.48 3.27
N ILE A 221 -6.20 4.53 3.82
CA ILE A 221 -6.62 3.77 5.01
C ILE A 221 -6.35 4.52 6.34
N PHE A 222 -5.78 5.72 6.26
CA PHE A 222 -5.43 6.58 7.39
C PHE A 222 -6.14 7.95 7.35
N ILE A 223 -6.89 8.24 6.28
CA ILE A 223 -7.57 9.51 6.02
C ILE A 223 -9.09 9.33 6.12
#